data_AF-B3CQZ2-F1
#
_entry.id   AF-B3CQZ2-F1
#
_cell.length_a   1.000
_cell.length_b   1.000
_cell.length_c   1.000
_cell.angle_alpha   90.00
_cell.angle_beta   90.00
_cell.angle_gamma   90.00
#
_symmetry.space_group_name_H-M   'P 1'
#
loop_
_entity.id
_entity.type
_entity.pdbx_description
1 polymer ?
#
loop_
_entity_poly.entity_id
_entity_poly.type
_entity_poly.pdbx_seq_one_letter_code
_entity_poly.pdbx_strand_id
1 'polypeptide(L)'
;MSDINLDLITSYHAVKKNPNEVNRLLNLYHKNHSENYYYKIRDNYYSNDPNDITAKFIYLNKYSFRGIYRLNRDGTSAQTFSDKRYLKLHICSRINKCSNLLAGVSIYATDFSFIEPQQNDFVYFDPPYHKSGERFYTRLPFDEKDQIRLRDFVQELTNKGVKIMLSNNNTTFIRDLYKDFFITHIGVTYSINEQRNPVNELIITNYKRN
;
A
#
# COMPACT_ATOMS: atom_id res chain seq x y z
N MET A 1 -5.79 6.16 -8.90
CA MET A 1 -5.17 5.41 -7.78
C MET A 1 -5.38 6.20 -6.50
N SER A 2 -5.72 5.54 -5.40
CA SER A 2 -5.95 6.19 -4.11
C SER A 2 -5.50 5.33 -2.95
N ASP A 3 -5.09 5.96 -1.86
CA ASP A 3 -4.75 5.35 -0.58
C ASP A 3 -5.03 6.38 0.53
N ILE A 4 -5.24 5.95 1.76
CA ILE A 4 -5.43 6.86 2.91
C ILE A 4 -4.09 7.31 3.52
N ASN A 5 -2.98 6.65 3.20
CA ASN A 5 -1.65 7.00 3.69
C ASN A 5 -1.08 8.21 2.92
N LEU A 6 -1.05 9.36 3.60
CA LEU A 6 -0.56 10.61 3.03
C LEU A 6 0.94 10.57 2.64
N ASP A 7 1.79 9.90 3.42
CA ASP A 7 3.23 9.80 3.10
C ASP A 7 3.44 8.98 1.81
N LEU A 8 2.66 7.91 1.64
CA LEU A 8 2.68 7.08 0.45
C LEU A 8 2.21 7.86 -0.78
N ILE A 9 1.11 8.59 -0.66
CA ILE A 9 0.57 9.39 -1.77
C ILE A 9 1.51 10.56 -2.11
N THR A 10 2.09 11.22 -1.10
CA THR A 10 3.13 12.23 -1.28
C THR A 10 4.32 11.63 -2.03
N SER A 11 4.72 10.40 -1.67
CA SER A 11 5.79 9.66 -2.33
C SER A 11 5.51 9.40 -3.81
N TYR A 12 4.30 8.95 -4.14
CA TYR A 12 3.90 8.77 -5.53
C TYR A 12 3.92 10.08 -6.32
N HIS A 13 3.40 11.18 -5.75
CA HIS A 13 3.41 12.50 -6.40
C HIS A 13 4.83 13.02 -6.64
N ALA A 14 5.73 12.91 -5.66
CA ALA A 14 7.12 13.35 -5.81
C ALA A 14 7.89 12.51 -6.83
N VAL A 15 7.71 11.18 -6.82
CA VAL A 15 8.30 10.29 -7.85
C VAL A 15 7.75 10.61 -9.24
N LYS A 16 6.45 10.90 -9.36
CA LYS A 16 5.83 11.32 -10.63
C LYS A 16 6.40 12.65 -11.12
N LYS A 17 6.54 13.65 -10.24
CA LYS A 17 6.88 15.03 -10.63
C LYS A 17 8.39 15.29 -10.76
N ASN A 18 9.17 14.82 -9.78
CA ASN A 18 10.58 15.18 -9.61
C ASN A 18 11.46 13.95 -9.28
N PRO A 19 11.46 12.88 -10.12
CA PRO A 19 12.19 11.65 -9.80
C PRO A 19 13.70 11.87 -9.59
N ASN A 20 14.31 12.82 -10.31
CA ASN A 20 15.73 13.14 -10.18
C ASN A 20 16.07 13.73 -8.82
N GLU A 21 15.20 14.58 -8.26
CA GLU A 21 15.44 15.20 -6.96
C GLU A 21 15.26 14.18 -5.82
N VAL A 22 14.22 13.33 -5.92
CA VAL A 22 14.05 12.19 -5.01
C VAL A 22 15.29 11.29 -5.02
N ASN A 23 15.84 10.98 -6.21
CA ASN A 23 17.06 10.20 -6.34
C ASN A 23 18.29 10.89 -5.71
N ARG A 24 18.43 12.22 -5.88
CA ARG A 24 19.52 13.00 -5.29
C ARG A 24 19.47 12.94 -3.76
N LEU A 25 18.29 13.16 -3.17
CA LEU A 25 18.08 13.13 -1.72
C LEU A 25 18.26 11.72 -1.14
N LEU A 26 17.75 10.69 -1.82
CA LEU A 26 18.00 9.29 -1.43
C LEU A 26 19.48 8.94 -1.41
N ASN A 27 20.24 9.40 -2.40
CA ASN A 27 21.69 9.23 -2.43
C ASN A 27 22.37 9.95 -1.25
N LEU A 28 21.86 11.10 -0.81
CA LEU A 28 22.38 11.81 0.36
C LEU A 28 22.11 11.03 1.65
N TYR A 29 20.88 10.52 1.85
CA TYR A 29 20.56 9.66 2.99
C TYR A 29 21.44 8.40 3.01
N HIS A 30 21.63 7.77 1.85
CA HIS A 30 22.45 6.58 1.72
C HIS A 30 23.94 6.84 2.04
N LYS A 31 24.51 7.95 1.58
CA LYS A 31 25.91 8.32 1.86
C LYS A 31 26.20 8.47 3.36
N ASN A 32 25.20 8.88 4.14
CA ASN A 32 25.32 9.07 5.59
C ASN A 32 24.81 7.86 6.39
N HIS A 33 24.47 6.76 5.72
CA HIS A 33 23.77 5.63 6.33
C HIS A 33 24.58 4.99 7.47
N SER A 34 23.94 4.92 8.63
CA SER A 34 24.35 4.17 9.82
C SER A 34 23.09 3.92 10.65
N GLU A 35 23.16 3.02 11.62
CA GLU A 35 22.06 2.81 12.56
C GLU A 35 21.70 4.11 13.31
N ASN A 36 22.71 4.83 13.80
CA ASN A 36 22.52 6.14 14.45
C ASN A 36 21.85 7.15 13.53
N TYR A 37 22.29 7.22 12.27
CA TYR A 37 21.68 8.11 11.29
C TYR A 37 20.24 7.70 10.94
N TYR A 38 19.96 6.39 10.84
CA TYR A 38 18.61 5.87 10.65
C TYR A 38 17.65 6.36 11.74
N TYR A 39 18.01 6.18 13.02
CA TYR A 39 17.16 6.63 14.12
C TYR A 39 17.08 8.16 14.22
N LYS A 40 18.16 8.88 13.92
CA LYS A 40 18.13 10.34 13.82
C LYS A 40 17.10 10.82 12.80
N ILE A 41 17.09 10.23 11.60
CA ILE A 41 16.15 10.59 10.54
C ILE A 41 14.72 10.14 10.89
N ARG A 42 14.56 8.96 11.49
CA ARG A 42 13.23 8.45 11.91
C ARG A 42 12.57 9.38 12.93
N ASP A 43 13.30 9.74 13.98
CA ASP A 43 12.72 10.34 15.20
C ASP A 43 12.81 11.87 15.24
N ASN A 44 13.84 12.48 14.64
CA ASN A 44 14.20 13.88 14.90
C ASN A 44 14.34 14.73 13.63
N TYR A 45 13.75 14.29 12.51
CA TYR A 45 13.85 15.00 11.24
C TYR A 45 12.48 15.23 10.61
N TYR A 46 12.13 16.50 10.45
CA TYR A 46 10.87 16.98 9.88
C TYR A 46 11.16 17.86 8.67
N SER A 47 10.36 17.69 7.63
CA SER A 47 10.47 18.43 6.38
C SER A 47 9.09 18.60 5.77
N ASN A 48 8.85 19.75 5.16
CA ASN A 48 7.65 20.03 4.39
C ASN A 48 7.90 19.91 2.87
N ASP A 49 9.13 19.57 2.45
CA ASP A 49 9.44 19.32 1.04
C ASP A 49 8.97 17.90 0.66
N PRO A 50 8.03 17.77 -0.29
CA PRO A 50 7.55 16.46 -0.75
C PRO A 50 8.67 15.52 -1.22
N ASN A 51 9.72 16.05 -1.86
CA ASN A 51 10.81 15.22 -2.38
C ASN A 51 11.62 14.59 -1.24
N ASP A 52 11.79 15.34 -0.16
CA ASP A 52 12.54 14.93 1.01
C ASP A 52 11.73 14.00 1.92
N ILE A 53 10.42 14.28 2.11
CA ILE A 53 9.47 13.33 2.74
C ILE A 53 9.53 11.98 2.02
N THR A 54 9.51 12.00 0.69
CA THR A 54 9.56 10.81 -0.15
C THR A 54 10.88 10.06 -0.02
N ALA A 55 12.00 10.78 -0.07
CA ALA A 55 13.32 10.19 0.08
C ALA A 55 13.50 9.57 1.47
N LYS A 56 13.04 10.26 2.54
CA LYS A 56 12.98 9.71 3.90
C LYS A 56 12.11 8.46 3.97
N PHE A 57 10.90 8.48 3.42
CA PHE A 57 9.96 7.36 3.44
C PHE A 57 10.57 6.11 2.78
N ILE A 58 11.15 6.26 1.58
CA ILE A 58 11.81 5.17 0.86
C ILE A 58 13.05 4.69 1.63
N TYR A 59 13.87 5.60 2.18
CA TYR A 59 15.05 5.27 2.98
C TYR A 59 14.67 4.44 4.22
N LEU A 60 13.73 4.92 5.03
CA LEU A 60 13.33 4.23 6.25
C LEU A 60 12.72 2.86 5.95
N ASN A 61 11.82 2.77 4.97
CA ASN A 61 11.28 1.48 4.53
C ASN A 61 12.39 0.55 4.01
N LYS A 62 13.41 1.04 3.31
CA LYS A 62 14.45 0.16 2.78
C LYS A 62 15.30 -0.48 3.89
N TYR A 63 15.58 0.28 4.94
CA TYR A 63 16.45 -0.11 6.05
C TYR A 63 15.69 -0.57 7.29
N SER A 64 14.36 -0.69 7.20
CA SER A 64 13.57 -1.26 8.29
C SER A 64 13.58 -2.78 8.25
N PHE A 65 13.36 -3.40 9.40
CA PHE A 65 13.12 -4.84 9.49
C PHE A 65 11.99 -5.25 8.56
N ARG A 66 12.28 -6.21 7.65
CA ARG A 66 11.38 -6.70 6.58
C ARG A 66 10.89 -5.66 5.58
N GLY A 67 11.38 -4.42 5.65
CA GLY A 67 11.00 -3.37 4.73
C GLY A 67 9.61 -2.77 4.95
N ILE A 68 9.07 -2.95 6.16
CA ILE A 68 7.67 -2.64 6.47
C ILE A 68 7.54 -1.20 6.97
N TYR A 69 6.54 -0.48 6.45
CA TYR A 69 6.07 0.77 7.03
C TYR A 69 5.15 0.50 8.22
N ARG A 70 5.48 1.06 9.39
CA ARG A 70 4.74 0.84 10.62
C ARG A 70 4.69 2.12 11.44
N LEU A 71 3.50 2.41 11.95
CA LEU A 71 3.26 3.52 12.86
C LEU A 71 2.82 2.98 14.23
N ASN A 72 3.15 3.73 15.27
CA ASN A 72 2.55 3.62 16.59
C ASN A 72 1.13 4.21 16.56
N ARG A 73 0.35 3.98 17.62
CA ARG A 73 -1.01 4.53 17.75
C ARG A 73 -1.05 6.06 17.78
N ASP A 74 0.00 6.68 18.33
CA ASP A 74 0.19 8.14 18.31
C ASP A 74 0.63 8.67 16.93
N GLY A 75 0.87 7.77 15.98
CA GLY A 75 1.25 8.10 14.62
C GLY A 75 2.74 8.36 14.40
N THR A 76 3.59 8.12 15.41
CA THR A 76 5.05 8.12 15.27
C THR A 76 5.52 6.86 14.56
N SER A 77 6.71 6.89 13.93
CA SER A 77 7.24 5.72 13.24
C SER A 77 7.65 4.63 14.24
N ALA A 78 7.21 3.40 13.98
CA ALA A 78 7.52 2.21 14.77
C ALA A 78 8.49 1.26 14.04
N GLN A 79 9.19 1.76 13.02
CA GLN A 79 10.10 0.97 12.20
C GLN A 79 11.42 0.74 12.93
N THR A 80 11.86 -0.52 13.00
CA THR A 80 13.15 -0.89 13.60
C THR A 80 14.21 -1.06 12.52
N PHE A 81 15.44 -0.67 12.82
CA PHE A 81 16.57 -0.79 11.90
C PHE A 81 16.85 -2.26 11.52
N SER A 82 17.33 -2.49 10.30
CA SER A 82 17.85 -3.75 9.82
C SER A 82 19.03 -3.51 8.88
N ASP A 83 20.16 -4.16 9.19
CA ASP A 83 21.41 -4.05 8.41
C ASP A 83 21.37 -4.88 7.10
N LYS A 84 20.29 -4.71 6.32
CA LYS A 84 20.27 -5.24 4.97
C LYS A 84 21.22 -4.41 4.11
N ARG A 85 22.40 -4.98 3.82
CA ARG A 85 23.37 -4.42 2.87
C ARG A 85 22.67 -3.92 1.62
N TYR A 86 22.80 -2.63 1.36
CA TYR A 86 22.23 -1.97 0.20
C TYR A 86 22.98 -2.42 -1.05
N LEU A 87 22.40 -3.37 -1.78
CA LEU A 87 22.71 -3.51 -3.20
C LEU A 87 22.24 -2.21 -3.85
N LYS A 88 23.18 -1.31 -4.17
CA LYS A 88 23.02 -0.09 -5.01
C LYS A 88 22.22 -0.31 -6.29
N LEU A 89 22.05 -1.57 -6.65
CA LEU A 89 21.37 -2.05 -7.84
C LEU A 89 19.88 -1.69 -7.78
N HIS A 90 19.58 -0.62 -8.51
CA HIS A 90 18.32 -0.34 -9.21
C HIS A 90 17.28 0.54 -8.52
N ILE A 91 17.52 1.19 -7.36
CA ILE A 91 16.45 2.07 -6.84
C ILE A 91 16.23 3.29 -7.74
N CYS A 92 17.31 3.90 -8.24
CA CYS A 92 17.21 5.05 -9.14
C CYS A 92 16.52 4.69 -10.46
N SER A 93 16.89 3.56 -11.06
CA SER A 93 16.25 3.08 -12.29
C SER A 93 14.79 2.70 -12.06
N ARG A 94 14.45 2.12 -10.89
CA ARG A 94 13.06 1.84 -10.51
C ARG A 94 12.26 3.12 -10.30
N ILE A 95 12.82 4.14 -9.63
CA ILE A 95 12.17 5.45 -9.45
C ILE A 95 11.86 6.09 -10.80
N ASN A 96 12.83 6.10 -11.72
CA ASN A 96 12.61 6.63 -13.07
C ASN A 96 11.57 5.82 -13.85
N LYS A 97 11.62 4.49 -13.76
CA LYS A 97 10.60 3.62 -14.39
C LYS A 97 9.21 3.86 -13.80
N CYS A 98 9.10 4.00 -12.49
CA CYS A 98 7.84 4.32 -11.82
C CYS A 98 7.32 5.69 -12.27
N SER A 99 8.19 6.71 -12.36
CA SER A 99 7.81 8.04 -12.85
C SER A 99 7.17 7.97 -14.23
N ASN A 100 7.78 7.22 -15.16
CA ASN A 100 7.24 7.00 -16.50
C ASN A 100 5.88 6.28 -16.48
N LEU A 101 5.71 5.26 -15.63
CA LEU A 101 4.45 4.53 -15.49
C LEU A 101 3.33 5.36 -14.82
N LEU A 102 3.69 6.34 -13.99
CA LEU A 102 2.75 7.24 -13.33
C LEU A 102 2.36 8.43 -14.22
N ALA A 103 2.94 8.55 -15.42
CA ALA A 103 2.55 9.55 -16.40
C ALA A 103 1.05 9.39 -16.73
N GLY A 104 0.29 10.48 -16.61
CA GLY A 104 -1.16 10.46 -16.82
C GLY A 104 -2.00 9.84 -15.69
N VAL A 105 -1.40 9.28 -14.64
CA VAL A 105 -2.16 8.67 -13.53
C VAL A 105 -2.63 9.74 -12.54
N SER A 106 -3.93 9.77 -12.24
CA SER A 106 -4.47 10.58 -11.13
C SER A 106 -4.32 9.85 -9.79
N ILE A 107 -3.78 10.56 -8.78
CA ILE A 107 -3.33 10.00 -7.51
C ILE A 107 -3.92 10.81 -6.36
N TYR A 108 -4.63 10.15 -5.44
CA TYR A 108 -5.41 10.82 -4.39
C TYR A 108 -5.14 10.22 -3.00
N ALA A 109 -5.04 11.09 -1.99
CA ALA A 109 -5.02 10.70 -0.58
C ALA A 109 -6.43 10.76 -0.02
N THR A 110 -7.20 9.69 -0.20
CA THR A 110 -8.63 9.67 0.17
C THR A 110 -9.11 8.27 0.51
N ASP A 111 -10.18 8.20 1.30
CA ASP A 111 -10.88 6.95 1.59
C ASP A 111 -11.54 6.39 0.32
N PHE A 112 -11.68 5.06 0.26
CA PHE A 112 -12.25 4.38 -0.88
C PHE A 112 -13.67 4.86 -1.22
N SER A 113 -14.45 5.36 -0.26
CA SER A 113 -15.84 5.78 -0.49
C SER A 113 -15.97 7.10 -1.26
N PHE A 114 -14.86 7.80 -1.55
CA PHE A 114 -14.89 9.07 -2.29
C PHE A 114 -14.64 8.92 -3.79
N ILE A 115 -14.43 7.71 -4.30
CA ILE A 115 -14.28 7.51 -5.74
C ILE A 115 -15.65 7.53 -6.44
N GLU A 116 -15.70 8.07 -7.66
CA GLU A 116 -16.94 8.19 -8.45
C GLU A 116 -16.79 7.57 -9.86
N PRO A 117 -16.52 6.24 -9.94
CA PRO A 117 -16.43 5.55 -11.22
C PRO A 117 -17.78 5.56 -11.95
N GLN A 118 -17.70 5.58 -13.27
CA GLN A 118 -18.86 5.61 -14.16
C GLN A 118 -19.17 4.21 -14.69
N GLN A 119 -20.35 4.05 -15.30
CA GLN A 119 -20.72 2.81 -15.95
C GLN A 119 -19.62 2.36 -16.94
N ASN A 120 -19.31 1.05 -16.93
CA ASN A 120 -18.22 0.42 -17.70
C ASN A 120 -16.79 0.67 -17.19
N ASP A 121 -16.59 1.47 -16.15
CA ASP A 121 -15.30 1.51 -15.47
C ASP A 121 -15.00 0.19 -14.76
N PHE A 122 -13.72 -0.04 -14.52
CA PHE A 122 -13.23 -1.16 -13.71
C PHE A 122 -12.54 -0.64 -12.45
N VAL A 123 -12.96 -1.16 -11.29
CA VAL A 123 -12.36 -0.83 -10.01
C VAL A 123 -11.83 -2.08 -9.34
N TYR A 124 -10.56 -1.99 -8.91
CA TYR A 124 -9.90 -3.00 -8.11
C TYR A 124 -9.75 -2.52 -6.66
N PHE A 125 -10.23 -3.31 -5.71
CA PHE A 125 -10.08 -3.06 -4.27
C PHE A 125 -9.15 -4.10 -3.65
N ASP A 126 -8.17 -3.62 -2.90
CA ASP A 126 -7.23 -4.44 -2.12
C ASP A 126 -7.13 -3.88 -0.69
N PRO A 127 -8.19 -4.03 0.12
CA PRO A 127 -8.23 -3.49 1.48
C PRO A 127 -7.30 -4.29 2.41
N PRO A 128 -6.97 -3.78 3.60
CA PRO A 128 -6.39 -4.63 4.64
C PRO A 128 -7.28 -5.85 4.90
N TYR A 129 -6.69 -7.05 4.89
CA TYR A 129 -7.43 -8.31 4.97
C TYR A 129 -8.08 -8.53 6.34
N HIS A 130 -9.20 -9.24 6.36
CA HIS A 130 -9.97 -9.48 7.58
C HIS A 130 -9.14 -10.24 8.64
N LYS A 131 -8.99 -9.65 9.84
CA LYS A 131 -8.21 -10.22 10.96
C LYS A 131 -6.77 -10.59 10.58
N SER A 132 -6.17 -9.92 9.60
CA SER A 132 -4.76 -10.13 9.21
C SER A 132 -3.77 -9.76 10.32
N GLY A 133 -4.21 -9.00 11.34
CA GLY A 133 -3.34 -8.43 12.36
C GLY A 133 -2.48 -7.28 11.82
N GLU A 134 -2.69 -6.88 10.56
CA GLU A 134 -2.00 -5.76 9.94
C GLU A 134 -2.59 -4.45 10.46
N ARG A 135 -2.03 -3.96 11.56
CA ARG A 135 -2.10 -2.52 11.92
C ARG A 135 -1.01 -1.72 11.21
N PHE A 136 -0.44 -2.31 10.17
CA PHE A 136 0.64 -1.74 9.39
C PHE A 136 -0.01 -0.78 8.39
N TYR A 137 0.74 0.22 7.92
CA TYR A 137 0.29 1.13 6.85
C TYR A 137 -0.58 2.33 7.25
N THR A 138 -1.54 2.23 8.17
CA THR A 138 -2.41 3.39 8.50
C THR A 138 -2.73 3.49 9.99
N ARG A 139 -3.04 4.71 10.48
CA ARG A 139 -3.42 4.94 11.88
C ARG A 139 -4.82 4.41 12.20
N LEU A 140 -5.66 4.25 11.17
CA LEU A 140 -7.04 3.83 11.30
C LEU A 140 -7.12 2.31 11.19
N PRO A 141 -7.76 1.60 12.14
CA PRO A 141 -8.05 0.19 11.93
C PRO A 141 -8.97 0.03 10.72
N PHE A 142 -8.81 -1.08 9.99
CA PHE A 142 -9.78 -1.52 8.99
C PHE A 142 -10.41 -2.81 9.53
N ASP A 143 -11.49 -2.65 10.29
CA ASP A 143 -12.13 -3.76 11.01
C ASP A 143 -13.32 -4.35 10.25
N GLU A 144 -14.08 -5.25 10.89
CA GLU A 144 -15.27 -5.86 10.25
C GLU A 144 -16.32 -4.81 9.84
N LYS A 145 -16.43 -3.68 10.54
CA LYS A 145 -17.34 -2.60 10.15
C LYS A 145 -16.87 -1.92 8.88
N ASP A 146 -15.57 -1.72 8.70
CA ASP A 146 -15.01 -1.19 7.45
C ASP A 146 -15.14 -2.19 6.29
N GLN A 147 -15.00 -3.49 6.57
CA GLN A 147 -15.27 -4.53 5.56
C GLN A 147 -16.74 -4.47 5.09
N ILE A 148 -17.69 -4.29 6.02
CA ILE A 148 -19.12 -4.12 5.69
C ILE A 148 -19.33 -2.83 4.89
N ARG A 149 -18.73 -1.71 5.31
CA ARG A 149 -18.81 -0.43 4.59
C ARG A 149 -18.28 -0.54 3.17
N LEU A 150 -17.17 -1.27 2.97
CA LEU A 150 -16.64 -1.55 1.64
C LEU A 150 -17.59 -2.42 0.82
N ARG A 151 -18.19 -3.46 1.40
CA ARG A 151 -19.19 -4.29 0.71
C ARG A 151 -20.38 -3.46 0.25
N ASP A 152 -20.92 -2.62 1.12
CA ASP A 152 -22.06 -1.76 0.81
C ASP A 152 -21.72 -0.80 -0.35
N PHE A 153 -20.52 -0.19 -0.31
CA PHE A 153 -20.04 0.65 -1.41
C PHE A 153 -19.84 -0.15 -2.72
N VAL A 154 -19.28 -1.36 -2.66
CA VAL A 154 -19.17 -2.26 -3.82
C VAL A 154 -20.54 -2.59 -4.41
N GLN A 155 -21.57 -2.78 -3.58
CA GLN A 155 -22.94 -3.00 -4.03
C GLN A 155 -23.51 -1.77 -4.74
N GLU A 156 -23.27 -0.56 -4.21
CA GLU A 156 -23.67 0.69 -4.86
C GLU A 156 -23.02 0.83 -6.25
N LEU A 157 -21.72 0.55 -6.36
CA LEU A 157 -21.02 0.58 -7.64
C LEU A 157 -21.52 -0.51 -8.61
N THR A 158 -21.85 -1.69 -8.10
CA THR A 158 -22.46 -2.77 -8.88
C THR A 158 -23.79 -2.33 -9.48
N ASN A 159 -24.64 -1.67 -8.68
CA ASN A 159 -25.93 -1.14 -9.15
C ASN A 159 -25.77 -0.04 -10.22
N LYS A 160 -24.64 0.66 -10.24
CA LYS A 160 -24.27 1.65 -11.28
C LYS A 160 -23.67 1.01 -12.55
N GLY A 161 -23.52 -0.31 -12.60
CA GLY A 161 -22.94 -1.01 -13.75
C GLY A 161 -21.41 -0.87 -13.86
N VAL A 162 -20.72 -0.62 -12.73
CA VAL A 162 -19.26 -0.62 -12.64
C VAL A 162 -18.77 -2.05 -12.46
N LYS A 163 -17.70 -2.46 -13.16
CA LYS A 163 -17.08 -3.77 -12.96
C LYS A 163 -16.15 -3.73 -11.76
N ILE A 164 -16.33 -4.63 -10.81
CA ILE A 164 -15.56 -4.66 -9.57
C ILE A 164 -14.76 -5.97 -9.45
N MET A 165 -13.51 -5.85 -9.00
CA MET A 165 -12.72 -6.96 -8.48
C MET A 165 -12.19 -6.58 -7.09
N LEU A 166 -12.26 -7.52 -6.15
CA LEU A 166 -11.79 -7.33 -4.78
C LEU A 166 -10.96 -8.54 -4.33
N SER A 167 -9.82 -8.29 -3.70
CA SER A 167 -8.98 -9.30 -3.03
C SER A 167 -9.22 -9.31 -1.53
N ASN A 168 -9.23 -10.51 -0.92
CA ASN A 168 -9.22 -10.66 0.54
C ASN A 168 -8.76 -12.06 0.95
N ASN A 169 -8.58 -12.31 2.25
CA ASN A 169 -8.29 -13.65 2.75
C ASN A 169 -9.54 -14.55 2.81
N ASN A 170 -9.33 -15.87 2.74
CA ASN A 170 -10.41 -16.85 2.78
C ASN A 170 -10.90 -17.12 4.21
N THR A 171 -11.80 -16.26 4.70
CA THR A 171 -12.47 -16.44 6.01
C THR A 171 -13.98 -16.62 5.84
N THR A 172 -14.64 -17.27 6.81
CA THR A 172 -16.10 -17.43 6.80
C THR A 172 -16.82 -16.08 6.71
N PHE A 173 -16.38 -15.10 7.51
CA PHE A 173 -16.91 -13.73 7.45
C PHE A 173 -16.88 -13.14 6.05
N ILE A 174 -15.74 -13.19 5.34
CA ILE A 174 -15.62 -12.62 3.99
C ILE A 174 -16.49 -13.40 2.99
N ARG A 175 -16.52 -14.73 3.06
CA ARG A 175 -17.38 -15.54 2.17
C ARG A 175 -18.86 -15.21 2.35
N ASP A 176 -19.30 -15.06 3.60
CA ASP A 176 -20.70 -14.73 3.91
C ASP A 176 -21.03 -13.28 3.51
N LEU A 177 -20.09 -12.35 3.71
CA LEU A 177 -20.24 -10.93 3.38
C LEU A 177 -20.44 -10.71 1.87
N TYR A 178 -19.78 -11.51 1.03
CA TYR A 178 -19.81 -11.41 -0.43
C TYR A 178 -20.51 -12.61 -1.10
N LYS A 179 -21.40 -13.32 -0.40
CA LYS A 179 -22.07 -14.54 -0.89
C LYS A 179 -22.85 -14.39 -2.20
N ASP A 180 -23.30 -13.17 -2.50
CA ASP A 180 -24.08 -12.84 -3.70
C ASP A 180 -23.18 -12.42 -4.89
N PHE A 181 -21.85 -12.46 -4.72
CA PHE A 181 -20.84 -12.18 -5.74
C PHE A 181 -20.16 -13.47 -6.24
N PHE A 182 -19.44 -13.38 -7.36
CA PHE A 182 -18.61 -14.49 -7.84
C PHE A 182 -17.31 -14.56 -7.03
N ILE A 183 -17.13 -15.66 -6.28
CA ILE A 183 -15.95 -15.91 -5.44
C ILE A 183 -15.06 -16.96 -6.10
N THR A 184 -13.78 -16.62 -6.31
CA THR A 184 -12.74 -17.53 -6.80
C THR A 184 -11.70 -17.74 -5.71
N HIS A 185 -11.37 -19.01 -5.41
CA HIS A 185 -10.30 -19.36 -4.48
C HIS A 185 -8.95 -19.36 -5.21
N ILE A 186 -7.94 -18.73 -4.61
CA ILE A 186 -6.56 -18.73 -5.11
C ILE A 186 -5.63 -19.25 -4.02
N GLY A 187 -4.81 -20.25 -4.36
CA GLY A 187 -3.72 -20.71 -3.49
C GLY A 187 -2.51 -19.79 -3.63
N VAL A 188 -2.08 -19.17 -2.55
CA VAL A 188 -0.89 -18.30 -2.50
C VAL A 188 0.14 -18.89 -1.56
N THR A 189 1.38 -19.02 -2.03
CA THR A 189 2.51 -19.45 -1.21
C THR A 189 3.37 -18.25 -0.86
N TYR A 190 3.26 -17.76 0.37
CA TYR A 190 4.08 -16.66 0.86
C TYR A 190 5.52 -17.10 1.10
N SER A 191 6.49 -16.30 0.65
CA SER A 191 7.93 -16.56 0.85
C SER A 191 8.38 -16.42 2.32
N ILE A 192 7.51 -15.91 3.20
CA ILE A 192 7.80 -15.56 4.59
C ILE A 192 7.38 -16.67 5.57
N ASN A 193 6.55 -17.63 5.16
CA ASN A 193 6.14 -18.71 6.05
C ASN A 193 7.23 -19.79 6.09
N GLU A 194 7.73 -20.09 7.30
CA GLU A 194 8.69 -21.19 7.55
C GLU A 194 8.11 -22.54 7.10
N GLN A 195 6.78 -22.67 7.15
CA GLN A 195 6.02 -23.75 6.52
C GLN A 195 5.33 -23.19 5.27
N ARG A 196 5.71 -23.67 4.08
CA ARG A 196 5.14 -23.26 2.78
C ARG A 196 3.69 -23.74 2.55
N ASN A 197 2.86 -23.71 3.59
CA ASN A 197 1.47 -24.05 3.49
C ASN A 197 0.76 -23.01 2.60
N PRO A 198 -0.02 -23.43 1.60
CA PRO A 198 -0.80 -22.51 0.80
C PRO A 198 -1.76 -21.74 1.71
N VAL A 199 -1.74 -20.42 1.64
CA VAL A 199 -2.80 -19.58 2.18
C VAL A 199 -3.85 -19.45 1.10
N ASN A 200 -5.10 -19.70 1.44
CA ASN A 200 -6.21 -19.50 0.51
C ASN A 200 -6.63 -18.03 0.56
N GLU A 201 -6.57 -17.37 -0.58
CA GLU A 201 -7.11 -16.03 -0.81
C GLU A 201 -8.36 -16.12 -1.68
N LEU A 202 -9.14 -15.04 -1.67
CA LEU A 202 -10.35 -14.90 -2.46
C LEU A 202 -10.19 -13.75 -3.44
N ILE A 203 -10.61 -14.00 -4.68
CA ILE A 203 -10.94 -12.95 -5.62
C ILE A 203 -12.45 -12.92 -5.78
N ILE A 204 -13.04 -11.77 -5.48
CA ILE A 204 -14.47 -11.51 -5.48
C ILE A 204 -14.77 -10.57 -6.65
N THR A 205 -15.78 -10.90 -7.47
CA THR A 205 -16.15 -10.12 -8.66
C THR A 205 -17.66 -10.02 -8.80
N ASN A 206 -18.16 -8.93 -9.39
CA ASN A 206 -19.58 -8.76 -9.73
C ASN A 206 -19.91 -9.16 -11.18
N TYR A 207 -18.98 -9.83 -11.85
CA TYR A 207 -19.12 -10.35 -13.20
C TYR A 207 -18.53 -11.75 -13.28
N LYS A 208 -19.01 -12.55 -14.22
CA LYS A 208 -18.45 -13.88 -14.47
C LYS A 208 -17.08 -13.73 -15.14
N ARG A 209 -16.06 -14.38 -14.59
CA ARG A 209 -14.75 -14.52 -15.27
C ARG A 209 -14.90 -15.61 -16.34
N ASN A 210 -14.52 -15.27 -17.57
CA ASN A 210 -14.40 -16.24 -18.67
C ASN A 210 -13.11 -17.04 -18.53
#